data_AF-A0A3B3V1J1-F1
#
_entry.id   AF-A0A3B3V1J1-F1
#
_cell.length_a   1.000
_cell.length_b   1.000
_cell.length_c   1.000
_cell.angle_alpha   90.00
_cell.angle_beta   90.00
_cell.angle_gamma   90.00
#
_symmetry.space_group_name_H-M   'P 1'
#
loop_
_entity.id
_entity.type
_entity.pdbx_description
1 polymer ?
#
loop_
_entity_poly.entity_id
_entity_poly.type
_entity_poly.pdbx_seq_one_letter_code
_entity_poly.pdbx_strand_id
1 'polypeptide(L)'
;MAVQRKKLVVVGDGACGKTCLLFVFSKDEFPEVYVPTVFETYVADIEVDNQQVQLALWDTAGQEDYDRLRPLSYPDTDVILMCYSVDSPDSLGNISEKWTFPSAGGLCLDMLSAEPKQVTANTLFRARLHVGVGV
;
A
#
# COMPACT_ATOMS: atom_id res chain seq x y z
N MET A 1 6.39 12.84 -23.87
CA MET A 1 7.00 12.90 -22.51
C MET A 1 7.07 11.47 -21.99
N ALA A 2 8.15 11.09 -21.32
CA ALA A 2 8.25 9.74 -20.75
C ALA A 2 7.34 9.64 -19.51
N VAL A 3 6.49 8.61 -19.47
CA VAL A 3 5.68 8.32 -18.27
C VAL A 3 6.62 7.74 -17.21
N GLN A 4 6.64 8.33 -16.02
CA GLN A 4 7.41 7.78 -14.91
C GLN A 4 6.70 6.54 -14.38
N ARG A 5 7.44 5.44 -14.21
CA ARG A 5 6.91 4.22 -13.62
C ARG A 5 7.48 4.04 -12.22
N LYS A 6 6.61 3.79 -11.24
CA LYS A 6 6.97 3.60 -9.84
C LYS A 6 6.36 2.31 -9.30
N LYS A 7 7.13 1.56 -8.52
CA LYS A 7 6.67 0.36 -7.82
C LYS A 7 6.32 0.71 -6.37
N LEU A 8 5.08 0.42 -6.00
CA LEU A 8 4.56 0.59 -4.64
C LEU A 8 4.21 -0.79 -4.07
N VAL A 9 4.79 -1.15 -2.93
CA VAL A 9 4.46 -2.39 -2.21
C VAL A 9 3.63 -2.05 -0.98
N VAL A 10 2.50 -2.73 -0.80
CA VAL A 10 1.64 -2.55 0.38
C VAL A 10 1.87 -3.67 1.38
N VAL A 11 2.12 -3.31 2.63
CA VAL A 11 2.37 -4.24 3.75
C VAL A 11 1.53 -3.86 4.97
N GLY A 12 1.38 -4.79 5.91
CA GLY A 12 0.54 -4.62 7.10
C GLY A 12 -0.19 -5.90 7.45
N ASP A 13 -0.81 -5.94 8.62
CA ASP A 13 -1.43 -7.13 9.20
C ASP A 13 -2.49 -7.78 8.32
N GLY A 14 -2.74 -9.07 8.56
CA GLY A 14 -3.87 -9.77 7.96
C GLY A 14 -5.17 -9.01 8.24
N ALA A 15 -6.06 -8.96 7.24
CA ALA A 15 -7.37 -8.31 7.33
C ALA A 15 -7.38 -6.80 7.66
N CYS A 16 -6.24 -6.09 7.65
CA CYS A 16 -6.21 -4.64 7.91
C CYS A 16 -6.70 -3.76 6.74
N GLY A 17 -7.21 -4.34 5.65
CA GLY A 17 -7.85 -3.61 4.55
C GLY A 17 -6.97 -3.26 3.34
N LYS A 18 -5.73 -3.76 3.24
CA LYS A 18 -4.81 -3.51 2.10
C LYS A 18 -5.44 -3.75 0.72
N THR A 19 -6.04 -4.92 0.53
CA THR A 19 -6.65 -5.32 -0.74
C THR A 19 -7.82 -4.43 -1.10
N CYS A 20 -8.71 -4.16 -0.14
CA CYS A 20 -9.84 -3.25 -0.35
C CYS A 20 -9.36 -1.82 -0.70
N LEU A 21 -8.30 -1.33 -0.04
CA LEU A 21 -7.69 -0.04 -0.33
C LEU A 21 -7.18 0.03 -1.77
N LEU A 22 -6.42 -0.96 -2.22
CA LEU A 22 -5.88 -1.02 -3.58
C LEU A 22 -6.97 -1.21 -4.64
N PHE A 23 -8.00 -2.00 -4.33
CA PHE A 23 -9.12 -2.24 -5.23
C PHE A 23 -9.92 -0.95 -5.45
N VAL A 24 -10.32 -0.25 -4.37
CA VAL A 24 -11.01 1.04 -4.46
C VAL A 24 -10.14 2.07 -5.19
N PHE A 25 -8.84 2.13 -4.89
CA PHE A 25 -7.92 3.05 -5.58
C PHE A 25 -7.86 2.79 -7.09
N SER A 26 -7.89 1.52 -7.50
CA SER A 26 -7.70 1.13 -8.90
C SER A 26 -9.01 1.04 -9.70
N LYS A 27 -10.15 0.86 -9.03
CA LYS A 27 -11.45 0.55 -9.64
C LYS A 27 -12.60 1.47 -9.24
N ASP A 28 -12.40 2.34 -8.25
CA ASP A 28 -13.41 3.22 -7.66
C ASP A 28 -14.68 2.48 -7.16
N GLU A 29 -14.50 1.21 -6.77
CA GLU A 29 -15.56 0.33 -6.27
C GLU A 29 -15.07 -0.43 -5.03
N PHE A 30 -15.99 -0.74 -4.11
CA PHE A 30 -15.67 -1.55 -2.95
C PHE A 30 -15.96 -3.04 -3.25
N PRO A 31 -15.05 -3.98 -2.95
CA PRO A 31 -15.27 -5.39 -3.24
C PRO A 31 -16.41 -5.97 -2.37
N GLU A 32 -17.38 -6.62 -3.00
CA GLU A 32 -18.51 -7.26 -2.29
C GLU A 32 -18.11 -8.54 -1.55
N VAL A 33 -17.04 -9.20 -2.01
CA VAL A 33 -16.55 -10.47 -1.47
C VAL A 33 -15.11 -10.32 -1.02
N TYR A 34 -14.85 -10.69 0.23
CA TYR A 34 -13.50 -10.77 0.77
C TYR A 34 -12.84 -12.08 0.36
N VAL A 35 -11.75 -11.98 -0.40
CA VAL A 35 -10.85 -13.09 -0.73
C VAL A 35 -9.47 -12.78 -0.14
N PRO A 36 -8.90 -13.64 0.74
CA PRO A 36 -7.58 -13.40 1.28
C PRO A 36 -6.50 -13.35 0.18
N THR A 37 -5.72 -12.27 0.15
CA THR A 37 -4.61 -12.13 -0.78
C THR A 37 -3.45 -13.05 -0.42
N VAL A 38 -2.94 -13.75 -1.42
CA VAL A 38 -1.60 -14.35 -1.39
C VAL A 38 -0.58 -13.36 -1.94
N PHE A 39 -0.81 -12.91 -3.17
CA PHE A 39 -0.04 -11.88 -3.85
C PHE A 39 -0.80 -11.43 -5.09
N GLU A 40 -0.95 -10.12 -5.30
CA GLU A 40 -1.59 -9.58 -6.51
C GLU A 40 -0.85 -8.33 -7.00
N THR A 41 -0.99 -8.04 -8.30
CA THR A 41 -0.40 -6.83 -8.90
C THR A 41 -1.46 -6.05 -9.66
N TYR A 42 -1.55 -4.76 -9.35
CA TYR A 42 -2.43 -3.81 -10.01
C TYR A 42 -1.61 -2.71 -10.69
N VAL A 43 -2.21 -2.06 -11.68
CA VAL A 43 -1.64 -0.88 -12.33
C VAL A 43 -2.64 0.26 -12.24
N ALA A 44 -2.17 1.42 -11.81
CA ALA A 44 -2.96 2.65 -11.77
C ALA A 44 -2.14 3.80 -12.36
N ASP A 45 -2.77 4.58 -13.24
CA ASP A 45 -2.19 5.82 -13.74
C ASP A 45 -2.70 6.98 -12.88
N ILE A 46 -1.79 7.79 -12.35
CA ILE A 46 -2.10 8.95 -11.49
C ILE A 46 -1.37 10.20 -11.95
N GLU A 47 -1.84 11.35 -11.47
CA GLU A 47 -1.16 12.63 -11.62
C GLU A 47 -0.61 13.10 -10.27
N VAL A 48 0.70 13.34 -10.20
CA VAL A 48 1.39 13.88 -9.03
C VAL A 48 2.17 15.11 -9.48
N ASP A 49 1.93 16.27 -8.86
CA ASP A 49 2.59 17.54 -9.21
C ASP A 49 2.58 17.85 -10.72
N ASN A 50 1.42 17.65 -11.36
CA ASN A 50 1.19 17.81 -12.80
C ASN A 50 2.03 16.87 -13.69
N GLN A 51 2.57 15.78 -13.13
CA GLN A 51 3.28 14.74 -13.86
C GLN A 51 2.48 13.43 -13.85
N GLN A 52 2.39 12.80 -15.02
CA GLN A 52 1.76 11.48 -15.17
C GLN A 52 2.72 10.39 -14.68
N VAL A 53 2.25 9.62 -13.69
CA VAL A 53 2.99 8.53 -13.06
C VAL A 53 2.16 7.26 -13.15
N GLN A 54 2.77 6.18 -13.62
CA GLN A 54 2.19 4.85 -13.57
C GLN A 54 2.68 4.11 -12.33
N LEU A 55 1.76 3.77 -11.44
CA LEU A 55 2.01 2.95 -10.26
C LEU A 55 1.80 1.47 -10.57
N ALA A 56 2.83 0.66 -10.33
CA ALA A 56 2.70 -0.79 -10.19
C ALA A 56 2.49 -1.08 -8.70
N LEU A 57 1.28 -1.47 -8.33
CA LEU A 57 0.85 -1.72 -6.96
C LEU A 57 0.99 -3.21 -6.65
N TRP A 58 1.76 -3.55 -5.63
CA TRP A 58 2.02 -4.92 -5.19
C TRP A 58 1.26 -5.17 -3.89
N ASP A 59 0.14 -5.90 -3.97
CA ASP A 59 -0.63 -6.33 -2.79
C ASP A 59 0.03 -7.56 -2.17
N THR A 60 0.26 -7.54 -0.86
CA THR A 60 0.95 -8.63 -0.15
C THR A 60 0.11 -9.21 0.97
N ALA A 61 0.26 -10.52 1.20
CA ALA A 61 -0.36 -11.18 2.34
C ALA A 61 0.20 -10.65 3.68
N GLY A 62 -0.72 -10.27 4.57
CA GLY A 62 -0.40 -9.84 5.94
C GLY A 62 -0.26 -10.97 6.96
N GLN A 63 -0.56 -12.20 6.55
CA GLN A 63 -0.52 -13.40 7.40
C GLN A 63 0.93 -13.88 7.58
N GLU A 64 1.23 -14.46 8.74
CA GLU A 64 2.57 -14.94 9.09
C GLU A 64 3.04 -16.10 8.21
N ASP A 65 2.11 -16.91 7.69
CA ASP A 65 2.40 -18.00 6.75
C ASP A 65 3.15 -17.52 5.49
N TYR A 66 3.05 -16.22 5.17
CA TYR A 66 3.70 -15.61 4.01
C TYR A 66 4.92 -14.76 4.36
N ASP A 67 5.37 -14.74 5.62
CA ASP A 67 6.52 -13.92 6.06
C ASP A 67 7.81 -14.24 5.29
N ARG A 68 7.99 -15.49 4.87
CA ARG A 68 9.16 -15.90 4.06
C ARG A 68 9.04 -15.54 2.58
N LEU A 69 7.83 -15.36 2.08
CA LEU A 69 7.57 -15.05 0.67
C LEU A 69 7.54 -13.54 0.42
N ARG A 70 7.06 -12.76 1.39
CA ARG A 70 6.94 -11.30 1.29
C ARG A 70 8.24 -10.57 0.93
N PRO A 71 9.44 -10.99 1.43
CA PRO A 71 10.71 -10.40 1.00
C PRO A 71 10.96 -10.41 -0.51
N LEU A 72 10.35 -11.36 -1.24
CA LEU A 72 10.47 -11.45 -2.69
C LEU A 72 9.74 -10.31 -3.42
N SER A 73 8.82 -9.61 -2.74
CA SER A 73 8.09 -8.47 -3.30
C SER A 73 8.89 -7.16 -3.23
N TYR A 74 9.95 -7.06 -2.41
CA TYR A 74 10.66 -5.81 -2.15
C TYR A 74 11.74 -5.36 -3.13
N PRO A 75 12.42 -6.23 -3.91
CA PRO A 75 13.40 -5.77 -4.90
C PRO A 75 12.83 -4.69 -5.82
N ASP A 76 13.62 -3.65 -6.06
CA ASP A 76 13.28 -2.51 -6.93
C ASP A 76 12.02 -1.73 -6.51
N THR A 77 11.66 -1.73 -5.22
CA THR A 77 10.52 -0.96 -4.70
C THR A 77 10.89 0.50 -4.52
N ASP A 78 10.10 1.40 -5.12
CA ASP A 78 10.25 2.85 -4.92
C ASP A 78 9.56 3.33 -3.63
N VAL A 79 8.41 2.73 -3.29
CA VAL A 79 7.55 3.15 -2.17
C VAL A 79 7.01 1.93 -1.41
N ILE A 80 7.06 1.96 -0.09
CA ILE A 80 6.36 0.99 0.77
C ILE A 80 5.22 1.72 1.49
N LEU A 81 3.99 1.24 1.28
CA LEU A 81 2.82 1.70 2.01
C LEU A 81 2.54 0.74 3.18
N MET A 82 2.57 1.26 4.39
CA MET A 82 2.31 0.48 5.61
C MET A 82 0.88 0.75 6.10
N CYS A 83 0.06 -0.30 6.12
CA CYS A 83 -1.35 -0.22 6.49
C CYS A 83 -1.65 -0.89 7.83
N TYR A 84 -2.51 -0.26 8.62
CA TYR A 84 -3.07 -0.81 9.84
C TYR A 84 -4.57 -0.50 9.91
N SER A 85 -5.30 -1.23 10.75
CA SER A 85 -6.72 -1.01 10.98
C SER A 85 -6.92 -0.12 12.21
N VAL A 86 -7.76 0.92 12.12
CA VAL A 86 -7.98 1.84 13.24
C VAL A 86 -8.78 1.22 14.38
N ASP A 87 -9.58 0.20 14.10
CA ASP A 87 -10.27 -0.60 15.11
C ASP A 87 -9.37 -1.69 15.73
N SER A 88 -8.11 -1.83 15.28
CA SER A 88 -7.12 -2.77 15.80
C SER A 88 -5.84 -2.04 16.24
N PRO A 89 -5.75 -1.62 17.51
CA PRO A 89 -4.55 -1.01 18.07
C PRO A 89 -3.29 -1.90 17.93
N ASP A 90 -3.46 -3.22 17.99
CA ASP A 90 -2.37 -4.18 17.79
C ASP A 90 -1.77 -4.05 16.38
N SER A 91 -2.60 -3.88 15.35
CA SER A 91 -2.12 -3.70 13.98
C SER A 91 -1.29 -2.44 13.78
N LEU A 92 -1.54 -1.40 14.58
CA LEU A 92 -0.72 -0.18 14.63
C LEU A 92 0.62 -0.45 15.34
N GLY A 93 0.60 -1.11 16.49
CA GLY A 93 1.83 -1.49 17.22
C GLY A 93 2.76 -2.36 16.38
N ASN A 94 2.18 -3.28 15.62
CA ASN A 94 2.91 -4.16 14.71
C ASN A 94 3.65 -3.40 13.59
N ILE A 95 3.25 -2.16 13.24
CA ILE A 95 3.98 -1.37 12.23
C ILE A 95 5.45 -1.20 12.63
N SER A 96 5.71 -0.79 13.87
CA SER A 96 7.06 -0.56 14.37
C SER A 96 7.82 -1.82 14.76
N GLU A 97 7.11 -2.91 15.07
CA GLU A 97 7.71 -4.14 15.59
C GLU A 97 7.95 -5.20 14.51
N LYS A 98 7.05 -5.28 13.52
CA LYS A 98 7.02 -6.32 12.49
C LYS A 98 7.24 -5.78 11.08
N TRP A 99 6.63 -4.65 10.75
CA TRP A 99 6.56 -4.15 9.36
C TRP A 99 7.66 -3.14 9.00
N THR A 100 8.41 -2.66 9.99
CA THR A 100 9.59 -1.80 9.83
C THR A 100 10.73 -2.53 9.14
N PHE A 101 11.21 -1.94 8.05
CA PHE A 101 12.28 -2.51 7.23
C PHE A 101 13.66 -2.03 7.70
N PRO A 102 14.64 -2.92 7.98
CA PRO A 102 15.97 -2.51 8.46
C PRO A 102 16.87 -1.82 7.42
N SER A 103 16.55 -1.91 6.11
CA SER A 103 17.57 -1.72 5.06
C SER A 103 17.18 -0.85 3.87
N ALA A 104 16.17 0.01 3.96
CA ALA A 104 15.89 0.95 2.88
C ALA A 104 15.91 2.38 3.40
N GLY A 105 16.82 3.20 2.87
CA GLY A 105 16.66 4.66 2.83
C GLY A 105 15.50 5.08 1.91
N GLY A 106 14.42 4.30 1.88
CA GLY A 106 13.20 4.49 1.09
C GLY A 106 12.12 5.06 1.99
N LEU A 107 11.49 6.11 1.49
CA LEU A 107 10.52 6.93 2.20
C LEU A 107 9.45 6.10 2.92
N CYS A 108 9.34 6.30 4.23
CA CYS A 108 8.13 6.02 4.99
C CYS A 108 7.09 7.06 4.58
N LEU A 109 6.00 6.63 3.93
CA LEU A 109 4.94 7.54 3.56
C LEU A 109 3.58 6.95 3.90
N ASP A 110 2.89 7.72 4.75
CA ASP A 110 1.48 7.66 5.13
C ASP A 110 0.94 6.38 5.78
N MET A 111 0.68 6.53 7.09
CA MET A 111 -0.20 5.69 7.89
C MET A 111 -1.65 5.92 7.45
N LEU A 112 -2.14 5.07 6.54
CA LEU A 112 -3.56 5.09 6.14
C LEU A 112 -4.37 4.20 7.07
N SER A 113 -5.34 4.81 7.75
CA SER A 113 -6.49 4.12 8.34
C SER A 113 -7.35 3.57 7.21
N ALA A 114 -7.39 2.24 7.06
CA ALA A 114 -8.37 1.59 6.21
C ALA A 114 -9.52 1.09 7.09
N GLU A 115 -10.65 1.81 7.12
CA GLU A 115 -11.88 1.19 7.59
C GLU A 115 -12.49 0.35 6.45
N PRO A 116 -12.82 -0.94 6.67
CA PRO A 116 -13.40 -1.82 5.65
C PRO A 116 -14.74 -1.36 5.05
N LYS A 117 -15.28 -0.20 5.44
CA LYS A 117 -16.58 0.31 4.94
C LYS A 117 -16.58 1.79 4.56
N GLN A 118 -15.46 2.51 4.68
CA GLN A 118 -15.41 3.97 4.47
C GLN A 118 -14.26 4.46 3.56
N VAL A 119 -13.48 3.56 2.96
CA VAL A 119 -12.46 3.95 1.99
C VAL A 119 -13.17 4.35 0.68
N THR A 120 -13.27 5.65 0.43
CA THR A 120 -13.63 6.21 -0.88
C THR A 120 -12.37 6.62 -1.61
N ALA A 121 -12.37 6.70 -2.95
CA ALA A 121 -11.22 7.21 -3.71
C ALA A 121 -10.78 8.63 -3.24
N ASN A 122 -11.72 9.44 -2.75
CA ASN A 122 -11.44 10.75 -2.15
C ASN A 122 -10.71 10.69 -0.79
N THR A 123 -10.83 9.59 -0.03
CA THR A 123 -10.07 9.38 1.22
C THR A 123 -8.58 9.21 0.92
N LEU A 124 -8.24 8.54 -0.19
CA LEU A 124 -6.86 8.39 -0.69
C LEU A 124 -6.28 9.71 -1.21
N PHE A 125 -7.07 10.58 -1.84
CA PHE A 125 -6.59 11.91 -2.26
C PHE A 125 -6.19 12.84 -1.09
N ARG A 126 -6.66 12.57 0.13
CA ARG A 126 -6.21 13.28 1.34
C ARG A 126 -4.96 12.68 1.97
N ALA A 127 -4.61 11.43 1.66
CA ALA A 127 -3.26 10.93 1.93
C ALA A 127 -2.34 11.64 0.95
N ARG A 128 -1.65 12.66 1.45
CA ARG A 128 -0.66 13.36 0.65
C ARG A 128 0.49 12.38 0.44
N LEU A 129 0.48 11.71 -0.71
CA LEU A 129 1.71 11.16 -1.30
C LEU A 129 2.70 12.32 -1.55
N HIS A 130 3.36 12.81 -0.49
CA HIS A 130 4.65 13.49 -0.61
C HIS A 130 5.66 12.46 -1.07
N VAL A 131 5.69 12.20 -2.37
CA VAL A 131 6.85 11.59 -2.99
C VAL A 131 7.97 12.62 -2.82
N GLY A 132 8.69 12.55 -1.71
CA GLY A 132 9.87 13.35 -1.48
C GLY A 132 10.91 12.93 -2.51
N VAL A 133 10.92 13.61 -3.65
CA VAL A 133 12.04 13.55 -4.59
C VAL A 133 13.19 14.24 -3.89
N GLY A 134 13.96 13.48 -3.11
CA GLY A 134 15.28 13.89 -2.68
C GLY A 134 16.13 14.07 -3.94
N VAL A 135 16.45 15.33 -4.24
CA VAL A 135 17.55 15.72 -5.11
C VAL A 135 18.87 15.13 -4.65
#